data_AF-A0A318NAJ9-F1
#
_entry.id   AF-A0A318NAJ9-F1
#
_cell.length_a   1.000
_cell.length_b   1.000
_cell.length_c   1.000
_cell.angle_alpha   90.00
_cell.angle_beta   90.00
_cell.angle_gamma   90.00
#
_symmetry.space_group_name_H-M   'P 1'
#
loop_
_entity.id
_entity.type
_entity.pdbx_description
1 polymer ?
#
loop_
_entity_poly.entity_id
_entity_poly.type
_entity_poly.pdbx_seq_one_letter_code
_entity_poly.pdbx_strand_id
1 'polypeptide(L)'
;MAESAKVLETEGLSAEHRTRLWQRRLFEGEAGLTRYLAANGSAEDVAAWLRLRGEIFADLPGQSAPDPAGWQRVFFRAQALMERFVVGRFGHDGLAGWTNAIAQVYRLVEPDFGGGAADPIRRFARQAELYASEYAVTQAEPEQATIEISHCAIWDYRERARARGVVLTLKSPCEFCTLATSANLEAKGYRSTFELLNHPSGPGCRWQATKPSGQESSCAG
;
A
#
# COMPACT_ATOMS: atom_id res chain seq x y z
N MET A 1 31.61 20.87 3.97
CA MET A 1 31.84 20.00 2.81
C MET A 1 30.86 18.86 2.93
N ALA A 2 30.03 18.67 1.91
CA ALA A 2 28.88 17.78 1.93
C ALA A 2 29.31 16.32 2.10
N GLU A 3 28.79 15.69 3.14
CA GLU A 3 28.91 14.27 3.39
C GLU A 3 28.09 13.53 2.33
N SER A 4 28.76 12.68 1.56
CA SER A 4 28.17 11.96 0.44
C SER A 4 27.06 11.05 0.94
N ALA A 5 25.83 11.29 0.47
CA ALA A 5 24.74 10.33 0.58
C ALA A 5 25.20 9.02 -0.06
N LYS A 6 25.48 8.01 0.78
CA LYS A 6 25.64 6.63 0.32
C LYS A 6 24.32 6.22 -0.33
N VAL A 7 24.29 6.22 -1.66
CA VAL A 7 23.32 5.46 -2.43
C VAL A 7 23.52 4.01 -1.99
N LEU A 8 22.61 3.51 -1.14
CA LEU A 8 22.52 2.08 -0.88
C LEU A 8 22.15 1.44 -2.21
N GLU A 9 23.12 0.84 -2.89
CA GLU A 9 22.88 -0.02 -4.05
C GLU A 9 21.92 -1.13 -3.62
N THR A 10 20.64 -0.98 -3.98
CA THR A 10 19.64 -2.03 -3.80
C THR A 10 19.87 -3.09 -4.87
N GLU A 11 20.45 -4.23 -4.48
CA GLU A 11 20.25 -5.47 -5.21
C GLU A 11 18.73 -5.64 -5.40
N GLY A 12 18.27 -5.53 -6.66
CA GLY A 12 16.84 -5.52 -6.95
C GLY A 12 16.16 -6.80 -6.45
N LEU A 13 14.92 -6.68 -5.96
CA LEU A 13 14.16 -7.82 -5.42
C LEU A 13 14.18 -9.05 -6.36
N SER A 14 14.53 -10.23 -5.82
CA SER A 14 14.47 -11.50 -6.57
C SER A 14 13.05 -11.82 -7.04
N ALA A 15 12.91 -12.67 -8.07
CA ALA A 15 11.61 -13.09 -8.56
C ALA A 15 10.75 -13.79 -7.48
N GLU A 16 11.37 -14.59 -6.63
CA GLU A 16 10.70 -15.22 -5.49
C GLU A 16 10.17 -14.18 -4.50
N HIS A 17 11.00 -13.18 -4.14
CA HIS A 17 10.59 -12.11 -3.24
C HIS A 17 9.46 -11.26 -3.83
N ARG A 18 9.55 -10.89 -5.12
CA ARG A 18 8.47 -10.13 -5.79
C ARG A 18 7.17 -10.92 -5.81
N THR A 19 7.23 -12.21 -6.11
CA THR A 19 6.06 -13.11 -6.11
C THR A 19 5.38 -13.12 -4.74
N ARG A 20 6.15 -13.34 -3.67
CA ARG A 20 5.62 -13.35 -2.29
C ARG A 20 5.04 -12.00 -1.89
N LEU A 21 5.68 -10.89 -2.27
CA LEU A 21 5.16 -9.56 -1.99
C LEU A 21 3.81 -9.33 -2.68
N TRP A 22 3.66 -9.68 -3.96
CA TRP A 22 2.37 -9.57 -4.65
C TRP A 22 1.26 -10.38 -3.96
N GLN A 23 1.55 -11.64 -3.64
CA GLN A 23 0.62 -12.51 -2.90
C GLN A 23 0.21 -11.90 -1.58
N ARG A 24 1.17 -11.34 -0.84
CA ARG A 24 0.93 -10.72 0.45
C ARG A 24 0.10 -9.45 0.36
N ARG A 25 0.35 -8.59 -0.64
CA ARG A 25 -0.45 -7.38 -0.86
C ARG A 25 -1.88 -7.70 -1.29
N LEU A 26 -2.05 -8.74 -2.10
CA LEU A 26 -3.38 -9.25 -2.43
C LEU A 26 -4.12 -9.72 -1.16
N PHE A 27 -3.45 -10.53 -0.34
CA PHE A 27 -4.00 -11.03 0.92
C PHE A 27 -4.40 -9.88 1.86
N GLU A 28 -3.52 -8.89 2.07
CA GLU A 28 -3.82 -7.72 2.91
C GLU A 28 -5.07 -6.97 2.44
N GLY A 29 -5.20 -6.72 1.13
CA GLY A 29 -6.36 -6.06 0.54
C GLY A 29 -7.66 -6.85 0.73
N GLU A 30 -7.63 -8.14 0.40
CA GLU A 30 -8.77 -9.05 0.49
C GLU A 30 -9.23 -9.28 1.94
N ALA A 31 -8.29 -9.63 2.83
CA ALA A 31 -8.59 -9.83 4.25
C ALA A 31 -9.07 -8.53 4.91
N GLY A 32 -8.52 -7.37 4.50
CA GLY A 32 -9.00 -6.07 4.92
C GLY A 32 -10.45 -5.82 4.51
N LEU A 33 -10.84 -6.18 3.27
CA LEU A 33 -12.23 -6.03 2.82
C LEU A 33 -13.17 -6.99 3.54
N THR A 34 -12.75 -8.25 3.73
CA THR A 34 -13.49 -9.23 4.55
C THR A 34 -13.74 -8.67 5.95
N ARG A 35 -12.71 -8.08 6.59
CA ARG A 35 -12.85 -7.47 7.92
C ARG A 35 -13.78 -6.27 7.92
N TYR A 36 -13.68 -5.39 6.92
CA TYR A 36 -14.54 -4.21 6.80
C TYR A 36 -16.02 -4.61 6.68
N LEU A 37 -16.33 -5.62 5.87
CA LEU A 37 -17.69 -6.12 5.67
C LEU A 37 -18.22 -6.86 6.89
N ALA A 38 -17.39 -7.60 7.62
CA ALA A 38 -17.83 -8.25 8.86
C ALA A 38 -18.30 -7.23 9.91
N ALA A 39 -17.75 -6.00 9.88
CA ALA A 39 -18.11 -4.94 10.83
C ALA A 39 -19.24 -4.02 10.33
N ASN A 40 -19.35 -3.79 9.01
CA ASN A 40 -20.21 -2.73 8.45
C ASN A 40 -21.16 -3.21 7.34
N GLY A 41 -20.96 -4.42 6.81
CA GLY A 41 -21.70 -4.93 5.67
C GLY A 41 -23.05 -5.53 6.05
N SER A 42 -24.02 -5.43 5.13
CA SER A 42 -25.26 -6.20 5.21
C SER A 42 -25.02 -7.67 4.81
N ALA A 43 -26.00 -8.53 5.06
CA ALA A 43 -25.97 -9.91 4.57
C ALA A 43 -25.85 -9.97 3.02
N GLU A 44 -26.45 -9.01 2.32
CA GLU A 44 -26.35 -8.90 0.86
C GLU A 44 -24.92 -8.55 0.42
N ASP A 45 -24.27 -7.62 1.12
CA ASP A 45 -22.88 -7.24 0.83
C ASP A 45 -21.92 -8.40 1.05
N VAL A 46 -22.11 -9.17 2.12
CA VAL A 46 -21.33 -10.37 2.39
C VAL A 46 -21.53 -11.41 1.29
N ALA A 47 -22.77 -11.65 0.84
CA ALA A 47 -23.03 -12.59 -0.25
C ALA A 47 -22.41 -12.13 -1.58
N ALA A 48 -22.47 -10.83 -1.88
CA ALA A 48 -21.83 -10.25 -3.06
C ALA A 48 -20.30 -10.33 -2.99
N TRP A 49 -19.73 -10.13 -1.81
CA TRP A 49 -18.31 -10.27 -1.58
C TRP A 49 -17.82 -11.71 -1.80
N LEU A 50 -18.56 -12.71 -1.31
CA LEU A 50 -18.22 -14.12 -1.54
C LEU A 50 -18.13 -14.47 -3.03
N ARG A 51 -19.04 -13.92 -3.86
CA ARG A 51 -18.98 -14.07 -5.32
C ARG A 51 -17.74 -13.38 -5.90
N LEU A 52 -17.49 -12.13 -5.50
CA LEU A 52 -16.33 -11.37 -5.96
C LEU A 52 -15.00 -12.02 -5.59
N ARG A 53 -14.89 -12.65 -4.41
CA ARG A 53 -13.70 -13.44 -4.03
C ARG A 53 -13.45 -14.59 -5.02
N GLY A 54 -14.50 -15.26 -5.47
CA GLY A 54 -14.41 -16.27 -6.52
C GLY A 54 -13.78 -15.71 -7.80
N GLU A 55 -14.18 -14.51 -8.23
CA GLU A 55 -13.59 -13.83 -9.39
C GLU A 55 -12.14 -13.39 -9.16
N ILE A 56 -11.82 -12.90 -7.96
CA ILE A 56 -10.45 -12.47 -7.59
C ILE A 56 -9.47 -13.64 -7.69
N PHE A 57 -9.86 -14.79 -7.13
CA PHE A 57 -9.03 -15.99 -7.05
C PHE A 57 -9.22 -16.95 -8.23
N ALA A 58 -9.97 -16.57 -9.26
CA ALA A 58 -9.97 -17.27 -10.53
C ALA A 58 -8.60 -17.12 -11.21
N ASP A 59 -8.14 -18.15 -11.92
CA ASP A 59 -6.93 -18.09 -12.76
C ASP A 59 -5.63 -17.68 -12.01
N LEU A 60 -5.43 -18.19 -10.79
CA LEU A 60 -4.17 -17.97 -10.07
C LEU A 60 -2.99 -18.62 -10.84
N PRO A 61 -1.81 -17.96 -10.86
CA PRO A 61 -0.61 -18.56 -11.42
C PRO A 61 -0.28 -19.91 -10.76
N GLY A 62 0.27 -20.84 -11.54
CA GLY A 62 0.74 -22.12 -11.03
C GLY A 62 1.83 -21.97 -9.96
N GLN A 63 1.96 -22.97 -9.09
CA GLN A 63 2.91 -22.93 -7.97
C GLN A 63 4.30 -23.50 -8.30
N SER A 64 4.50 -23.99 -9.52
CA SER A 64 5.73 -24.71 -9.92
C SER A 64 6.97 -23.83 -10.03
N ALA A 65 6.81 -22.52 -10.24
CA ALA A 65 7.91 -21.56 -10.28
C ALA A 65 7.44 -20.16 -9.85
N PRO A 66 8.34 -19.27 -9.37
CA PRO A 66 8.00 -17.88 -9.12
C PRO A 66 7.49 -17.18 -10.39
N ASP A 67 6.30 -16.59 -10.34
CA ASP A 67 5.70 -15.81 -11.44
C ASP A 67 5.30 -14.40 -10.97
N PRO A 68 6.27 -13.46 -10.84
CA PRO A 68 5.97 -12.09 -10.42
C PRO A 68 4.97 -11.40 -11.34
N ALA A 69 5.04 -11.63 -12.65
CA ALA A 69 4.20 -10.96 -13.63
C ALA A 69 2.75 -11.47 -13.57
N GLY A 70 2.56 -12.78 -13.39
CA GLY A 70 1.25 -13.37 -13.14
C GLY A 70 0.60 -12.83 -11.88
N TRP A 71 1.35 -12.81 -10.77
CA TRP A 71 0.83 -12.30 -9.51
C TRP A 71 0.58 -10.78 -9.53
N GLN A 72 1.37 -10.00 -10.25
CA GLN A 72 1.10 -8.59 -10.52
C GLN A 72 -0.25 -8.39 -11.24
N ARG A 73 -0.53 -9.20 -12.28
CA ARG A 73 -1.82 -9.13 -13.00
C ARG A 73 -2.99 -9.47 -12.09
N VAL A 74 -2.87 -10.52 -11.28
CA VAL A 74 -3.90 -10.89 -10.30
C VAL A 74 -4.12 -9.76 -9.30
N PHE A 75 -3.04 -9.19 -8.74
CA PHE A 75 -3.13 -8.10 -7.79
C PHE A 75 -3.87 -6.89 -8.37
N PHE A 76 -3.50 -6.41 -9.57
CA PHE A 76 -4.15 -5.24 -10.16
C PHE A 76 -5.61 -5.49 -10.55
N ARG A 77 -5.92 -6.69 -11.05
CA ARG A 77 -7.32 -7.11 -11.28
C ARG A 77 -8.10 -7.08 -9.98
N ALA A 78 -7.58 -7.71 -8.93
CA ALA A 78 -8.24 -7.78 -7.63
C ALA A 78 -8.43 -6.39 -7.01
N GLN A 79 -7.41 -5.54 -7.05
CA GLN A 79 -7.49 -4.17 -6.57
C GLN A 79 -8.60 -3.40 -7.28
N ALA A 80 -8.68 -3.47 -8.61
CA ALA A 80 -9.75 -2.79 -9.38
C ALA A 80 -11.14 -3.36 -9.06
N LEU A 81 -11.27 -4.68 -8.88
CA LEU A 81 -12.51 -5.33 -8.49
C LEU A 81 -12.98 -4.88 -7.10
N MET A 82 -12.07 -4.85 -6.12
CA MET A 82 -12.36 -4.44 -4.74
C MET A 82 -12.68 -2.94 -4.66
N GLU A 83 -11.94 -2.07 -5.36
CA GLU A 83 -12.24 -0.65 -5.45
C GLU A 83 -13.64 -0.40 -6.04
N ARG A 84 -13.97 -1.07 -7.15
CA ARG A 84 -15.30 -0.98 -7.75
C ARG A 84 -16.40 -1.45 -6.79
N PHE A 85 -16.14 -2.55 -6.08
CA PHE A 85 -17.08 -3.09 -5.11
C PHE A 85 -17.32 -2.13 -3.95
N VAL A 86 -16.25 -1.58 -3.37
CA VAL A 86 -16.33 -0.66 -2.23
C VAL A 86 -17.03 0.63 -2.64
N VAL A 87 -16.58 1.27 -3.74
CA VAL A 87 -17.18 2.53 -4.20
C VAL A 87 -18.64 2.33 -4.62
N GLY A 88 -18.96 1.23 -5.29
CA GLY A 88 -20.32 0.94 -5.75
C GLY A 88 -21.33 0.69 -4.63
N ARG A 89 -20.89 0.27 -3.44
CA ARG A 89 -21.76 -0.07 -2.30
C ARG A 89 -21.73 0.95 -1.19
N PHE A 90 -20.56 1.51 -0.91
CA PHE A 90 -20.29 2.36 0.24
C PHE A 90 -19.84 3.76 -0.15
N GLY A 91 -19.85 4.08 -1.46
CA GLY A 91 -19.33 5.35 -1.97
C GLY A 91 -17.81 5.48 -1.79
N HIS A 92 -17.29 6.66 -2.12
CA HIS A 92 -15.85 6.95 -1.93
C HIS A 92 -15.45 6.93 -0.46
N ASP A 93 -16.35 7.27 0.47
CA ASP A 93 -16.07 7.26 1.91
C ASP A 93 -15.79 5.84 2.43
N GLY A 94 -16.35 4.81 1.79
CA GLY A 94 -16.06 3.42 2.09
C GLY A 94 -14.59 3.03 1.90
N LEU A 95 -13.84 3.76 1.06
CA LEU A 95 -12.41 3.53 0.86
C LEU A 95 -11.63 3.71 2.16
N ALA A 96 -11.94 4.75 2.95
CA ALA A 96 -11.26 5.02 4.22
C ALA A 96 -11.51 3.87 5.23
N GLY A 97 -12.75 3.39 5.30
CA GLY A 97 -13.12 2.24 6.13
C GLY A 97 -12.38 0.97 5.73
N TRP A 98 -12.30 0.69 4.43
CA TRP A 98 -11.57 -0.46 3.91
C TRP A 98 -10.05 -0.33 4.15
N THR A 99 -9.43 0.82 3.89
CA THR A 99 -8.00 1.02 4.11
C THR A 99 -7.61 0.92 5.58
N ASN A 100 -8.46 1.39 6.49
CA ASN A 100 -8.27 1.18 7.92
C ASN A 100 -8.32 -0.31 8.30
N ALA A 101 -9.23 -1.08 7.70
CA ALA A 101 -9.29 -2.52 7.90
C ALA A 101 -8.06 -3.25 7.32
N ILE A 102 -7.56 -2.85 6.15
CA ILE A 102 -6.28 -3.32 5.59
C ILE A 102 -5.15 -3.05 6.58
N ALA A 103 -5.07 -1.84 7.13
CA ALA A 103 -4.01 -1.45 8.05
C ALA A 103 -3.99 -2.31 9.33
N GLN A 104 -5.16 -2.74 9.81
CA GLN A 104 -5.24 -3.68 10.93
C GLN A 104 -4.73 -5.08 10.57
N VAL A 105 -4.99 -5.56 9.35
CA VAL A 105 -4.40 -6.82 8.86
C VAL A 105 -2.89 -6.68 8.73
N TYR A 106 -2.42 -5.60 8.09
CA TYR A 106 -1.01 -5.25 7.97
C TYR A 106 -0.29 -5.27 9.33
N ARG A 107 -0.88 -4.64 10.35
CA ARG A 107 -0.34 -4.62 11.72
C ARG A 107 -0.12 -6.01 12.30
N LEU A 108 -0.97 -6.97 11.96
CA LEU A 108 -0.90 -8.35 12.45
C LEU A 108 0.13 -9.20 11.69
N VAL A 109 0.28 -8.98 10.38
CA VAL A 109 1.11 -9.83 9.54
C VAL A 109 2.52 -9.30 9.33
N GLU A 110 2.72 -7.98 9.40
CA GLU A 110 4.04 -7.35 9.26
C GLU A 110 4.72 -7.21 10.63
N PRO A 111 5.85 -7.91 10.84
CA PRO A 111 6.61 -7.77 12.09
C PRO A 111 7.24 -6.38 12.19
N ASP A 112 7.48 -5.97 13.43
CA ASP A 112 8.35 -4.84 13.72
C ASP A 112 9.80 -5.36 13.78
N PHE A 113 10.72 -4.65 13.13
CA PHE A 113 12.13 -5.02 13.05
C PHE A 113 12.99 -4.20 14.03
N GLY A 114 12.34 -3.44 14.92
CA GLY A 114 13.00 -2.58 15.91
C GLY A 114 13.53 -1.26 15.34
N GLY A 115 13.25 -0.95 14.07
CA GLY A 115 13.72 0.27 13.39
C GLY A 115 12.85 1.50 13.62
N GLY A 116 11.83 1.42 14.47
CA GLY A 116 10.90 2.53 14.73
C GLY A 116 10.18 2.98 13.45
N ALA A 117 10.12 4.29 13.22
CA ALA A 117 9.47 4.89 12.05
C ALA A 117 10.09 4.42 10.72
N ALA A 118 11.35 3.97 10.72
CA ALA A 118 12.01 3.44 9.53
C ALA A 118 11.38 2.15 9.01
N ASP A 119 10.78 1.32 9.87
CA ASP A 119 10.21 0.03 9.47
C ASP A 119 9.02 0.16 8.50
N PRO A 120 7.96 0.92 8.83
CA PRO A 120 6.84 1.10 7.90
C PRO A 120 7.25 1.91 6.65
N ILE A 121 8.23 2.82 6.75
CA ILE A 121 8.78 3.53 5.57
C ILE A 121 9.55 2.57 4.65
N ARG A 122 10.38 1.68 5.19
CA ARG A 122 11.05 0.62 4.41
C ARG A 122 10.06 -0.35 3.79
N ARG A 123 8.95 -0.65 4.48
CA ARG A 123 7.83 -1.41 3.88
C ARG A 123 7.27 -0.67 2.67
N PHE A 124 7.09 0.65 2.78
CA PHE A 124 6.59 1.45 1.65
C PHE A 124 7.61 1.53 0.51
N ALA A 125 8.91 1.63 0.81
CA ALA A 125 9.98 1.50 -0.18
C ALA A 125 9.90 0.17 -0.94
N ARG A 126 9.72 -0.97 -0.24
CA ARG A 126 9.50 -2.28 -0.90
C ARG A 126 8.27 -2.29 -1.81
N GLN A 127 7.22 -1.55 -1.46
CA GLN A 127 6.04 -1.41 -2.32
C GLN A 127 6.32 -0.56 -3.56
N ALA A 128 7.07 0.52 -3.42
CA ALA A 128 7.50 1.38 -4.52
C ALA A 128 8.40 0.59 -5.49
N GLU A 129 9.36 -0.18 -4.97
CA GLU A 129 10.20 -1.07 -5.76
C GLU A 129 9.39 -2.15 -6.48
N LEU A 130 8.40 -2.75 -5.80
CA LEU A 130 7.51 -3.74 -6.41
C LEU A 130 6.72 -3.18 -7.60
N TYR A 131 6.40 -1.89 -7.57
CA TYR A 131 5.76 -1.18 -8.68
C TYR A 131 6.74 -0.68 -9.74
N ALA A 132 8.05 -0.79 -9.51
CA ALA A 132 9.09 -0.15 -10.29
C ALA A 132 8.99 1.39 -10.31
N SER A 133 8.54 1.98 -9.19
CA SER A 133 8.60 3.43 -8.99
C SER A 133 10.01 3.89 -8.68
N GLU A 134 10.34 5.13 -9.03
CA GLU A 134 11.57 5.78 -8.59
C GLU A 134 11.35 6.41 -7.21
N TYR A 135 12.26 6.16 -6.28
CA TYR A 135 12.14 6.67 -4.91
C TYR A 135 13.48 6.86 -4.21
N ALA A 136 13.47 7.66 -3.15
CA ALA A 136 14.57 7.82 -2.22
C ALA A 136 14.04 7.83 -0.78
N VAL A 137 14.63 7.03 0.11
CA VAL A 137 14.43 7.17 1.55
C VAL A 137 15.41 8.24 2.03
N THR A 138 14.91 9.44 2.29
CA THR A 138 15.72 10.62 2.64
C THR A 138 16.05 10.70 4.13
N GLN A 139 15.29 9.98 4.96
CA GLN A 139 15.54 9.84 6.40
C GLN A 139 15.02 8.48 6.89
N ALA A 140 15.76 7.80 7.75
CA ALA A 140 15.41 6.45 8.22
C ALA A 140 15.77 6.23 9.70
N GLU A 141 15.33 7.15 10.57
CA GLU A 141 15.58 7.09 12.01
C GLU A 141 14.37 6.50 12.78
N PRO A 142 14.56 5.97 14.00
CA PRO A 142 13.47 5.41 14.80
C PRO A 142 12.34 6.39 15.14
N GLU A 143 12.67 7.67 15.33
CA GLU A 143 11.72 8.73 15.69
C GLU A 143 11.04 9.32 14.46
N GLN A 144 11.72 9.32 13.32
CA GLN A 144 11.23 9.94 12.10
C GLN A 144 11.89 9.32 10.87
N ALA A 145 11.06 8.96 9.89
CA ALA A 145 11.52 8.47 8.61
C ALA A 145 10.72 9.10 7.46
N THR A 146 11.40 9.35 6.35
CA THR A 146 10.86 10.05 5.19
C THR A 146 11.23 9.31 3.91
N ILE A 147 10.27 9.18 3.01
CA ILE A 147 10.45 8.66 1.65
C ILE A 147 9.83 9.61 0.64
N GLU A 148 10.54 9.82 -0.46
CA GLU A 148 10.06 10.54 -1.62
C GLU A 148 9.96 9.58 -2.82
N ILE A 149 8.82 9.60 -3.49
CA ILE A 149 8.58 8.94 -4.76
C ILE A 149 8.69 10.02 -5.84
N SER A 150 9.78 10.04 -6.60
CA SER A 150 10.02 11.02 -7.67
C SER A 150 9.24 10.68 -8.95
N HIS A 151 8.95 9.39 -9.17
CA HIS A 151 8.12 8.92 -10.27
C HIS A 151 7.24 7.74 -9.83
N CYS A 152 5.92 7.90 -9.93
CA CYS A 152 4.93 6.94 -9.49
C CYS A 152 4.53 5.95 -10.61
N ALA A 153 5.17 4.77 -10.67
CA ALA A 153 4.93 3.80 -11.75
C ALA A 153 3.50 3.21 -11.75
N ILE A 154 2.78 3.25 -10.63
CA ILE A 154 1.36 2.86 -10.57
C ILE A 154 0.45 3.90 -11.24
N TRP A 155 0.84 5.18 -11.22
CA TRP A 155 0.16 6.22 -11.99
C TRP A 155 0.23 5.90 -13.47
N ASP A 156 1.44 5.72 -13.96
CA ASP A 156 1.78 5.30 -15.31
C ASP A 156 1.02 4.06 -15.77
N TYR A 157 0.96 3.03 -14.93
CA TYR A 157 0.21 1.82 -15.21
C TYR A 157 -1.28 2.12 -15.44
N ARG A 158 -1.89 2.96 -14.60
CA ARG A 158 -3.31 3.35 -14.71
C ARG A 158 -3.57 4.24 -15.91
N GLU A 159 -2.71 5.19 -16.23
CA GLU A 159 -2.86 6.00 -17.44
C GLU A 159 -2.76 5.16 -18.71
N ARG A 160 -1.82 4.21 -18.76
CA ARG A 160 -1.75 3.24 -19.87
C ARG A 160 -3.02 2.39 -19.98
N ALA A 161 -3.66 2.05 -18.85
CA ALA A 161 -4.93 1.34 -18.88
C ALA A 161 -6.07 2.22 -19.42
N ARG A 162 -6.16 3.49 -18.99
CA ARG A 162 -7.16 4.44 -19.51
C ARG A 162 -6.99 4.70 -21.00
N ALA A 163 -5.75 4.86 -21.46
CA ALA A 163 -5.44 5.04 -22.88
C ALA A 163 -5.89 3.83 -23.74
N ARG A 164 -6.04 2.64 -23.14
CA ARG A 164 -6.61 1.44 -23.78
C ARG A 164 -8.13 1.29 -23.59
N GLY A 165 -8.81 2.30 -23.05
CA GLY A 165 -10.25 2.28 -22.84
C GLY A 165 -10.71 1.54 -21.57
N VAL A 166 -9.81 1.19 -20.66
CA VAL A 166 -10.20 0.59 -19.38
C VAL A 166 -10.85 1.66 -18.50
N VAL A 167 -12.11 1.43 -18.11
CA VAL A 167 -12.81 2.28 -17.15
C VAL A 167 -12.29 1.98 -15.75
N LEU A 168 -11.60 2.95 -15.15
CA LEU A 168 -11.10 2.87 -13.78
C LEU A 168 -12.10 3.54 -12.83
N THR A 169 -12.41 2.88 -11.73
CA THR A 169 -13.29 3.40 -10.67
C THR A 169 -12.77 4.71 -10.09
N LEU A 170 -11.45 4.78 -9.86
CA LEU A 170 -10.78 5.94 -9.29
C LEU A 170 -10.20 6.84 -10.37
N LYS A 171 -10.32 8.16 -10.18
CA LYS A 171 -9.73 9.19 -11.03
C LYS A 171 -8.21 9.22 -10.92
N SER A 172 -7.66 8.84 -9.77
CA SER A 172 -6.21 8.71 -9.57
C SER A 172 -5.86 7.55 -8.64
N PRO A 173 -4.65 6.97 -8.73
CA PRO A 173 -4.19 6.04 -7.69
C PRO A 173 -4.12 6.67 -6.31
N CYS A 174 -3.91 7.99 -6.23
CA CYS A 174 -3.77 8.72 -4.98
C CYS A 174 -5.01 8.62 -4.10
N GLU A 175 -6.22 8.52 -4.67
CA GLU A 175 -7.48 8.38 -3.90
C GLU A 175 -7.48 7.16 -2.96
N PHE A 176 -6.78 6.09 -3.32
CA PHE A 176 -6.61 4.92 -2.46
C PHE A 176 -5.25 4.94 -1.74
N CYS A 177 -4.17 5.26 -2.46
CA CYS A 177 -2.82 5.15 -1.91
C CYS A 177 -2.58 6.08 -0.72
N THR A 178 -3.17 7.28 -0.69
CA THR A 178 -3.01 8.20 0.45
C THR A 178 -3.73 7.69 1.69
N LEU A 179 -4.97 7.21 1.54
CA LEU A 179 -5.73 6.60 2.62
C LEU A 179 -5.04 5.35 3.16
N ALA A 180 -4.61 4.45 2.27
CA ALA A 180 -3.95 3.21 2.65
C ALA A 180 -2.60 3.43 3.33
N THR A 181 -1.79 4.36 2.84
CA THR A 181 -0.46 4.61 3.41
C THR A 181 -0.57 5.31 4.77
N SER A 182 -1.43 6.33 4.89
CA SER A 182 -1.70 6.96 6.19
C SER A 182 -2.20 5.96 7.22
N ALA A 183 -3.20 5.14 6.87
CA ALA A 183 -3.73 4.13 7.77
C ALA A 183 -2.66 3.11 8.22
N ASN A 184 -1.77 2.69 7.32
CA ASN A 184 -0.68 1.79 7.66
C ASN A 184 0.33 2.42 8.65
N LEU A 185 0.72 3.69 8.43
CA LEU A 185 1.62 4.40 9.34
C LEU A 185 0.97 4.57 10.74
N GLU A 186 -0.29 4.97 10.76
CA GLU A 186 -1.07 5.17 11.98
C GLU A 186 -1.32 3.86 12.75
N ALA A 187 -1.59 2.76 12.05
CA ALA A 187 -1.74 1.44 12.66
C ALA A 187 -0.44 0.94 13.33
N LYS A 188 0.72 1.48 12.94
CA LYS A 188 2.02 1.25 13.58
C LYS A 188 2.36 2.29 14.64
N GLY A 189 1.42 3.19 14.97
CA GLY A 189 1.56 4.18 16.03
C GLY A 189 2.28 5.47 15.62
N TYR A 190 2.45 5.72 14.32
CA TYR A 190 3.12 6.92 13.82
C TYR A 190 2.12 7.95 13.31
N ARG A 191 2.45 9.24 13.50
CA ARG A 191 1.77 10.32 12.78
C ARG A 191 2.20 10.27 11.31
N SER A 192 1.21 10.24 10.42
CA SER A 192 1.41 10.29 8.98
C SER A 192 1.28 11.72 8.46
N THR A 193 2.22 12.18 7.64
CA THR A 193 2.05 13.36 6.80
C THR A 193 2.50 13.04 5.37
N PHE A 194 1.86 13.66 4.38
CA PHE A 194 2.24 13.50 2.99
C PHE A 194 2.00 14.76 2.16
N GLU A 195 2.72 14.83 1.06
CA GLU A 195 2.55 15.85 0.02
C GLU A 195 2.51 15.15 -1.34
N LEU A 196 1.57 15.54 -2.20
CA LEU A 196 1.55 15.10 -3.60
C LEU A 196 2.43 16.04 -4.41
N LEU A 197 3.37 15.47 -5.16
CA LEU A 197 4.38 16.21 -5.91
C LEU A 197 4.12 16.08 -7.41
N ASN A 198 4.49 17.11 -8.17
CA ASN A 198 4.52 17.08 -9.62
C ASN A 198 5.95 17.30 -10.09
N HIS A 199 6.65 16.22 -10.46
CA HIS A 199 8.00 16.29 -11.02
C HIS A 199 7.95 16.37 -12.55
N PRO A 200 9.05 16.82 -13.20
CA PRO A 200 9.16 16.75 -14.65
C PRO A 200 8.98 15.33 -15.23
N SER A 201 9.36 14.31 -14.47
CA SER A 201 9.19 12.89 -14.81
C SER A 201 7.78 12.35 -14.54
N GLY A 202 6.87 13.17 -13.98
CA GLY A 202 5.49 12.80 -13.70
C GLY A 202 5.09 12.96 -12.22
N PRO A 203 3.91 12.44 -11.84
CA PRO A 203 3.41 12.54 -10.47
C PRO A 203 4.26 11.76 -9.48
N GLY A 204 4.44 12.36 -8.30
CA GLY A 204 5.18 11.81 -7.17
C GLY A 204 4.48 12.06 -5.84
N CYS A 205 5.11 11.63 -4.75
CA CYS A 205 4.65 11.97 -3.41
C CYS A 205 5.79 11.89 -2.39
N ARG A 206 5.74 12.72 -1.36
CA ARG A 206 6.60 12.63 -0.19
C ARG A 206 5.77 12.19 1.00
N TRP A 207 6.32 11.26 1.78
CA TRP A 207 5.70 10.71 2.97
C TRP A 207 6.66 10.80 4.14
N GLN A 208 6.10 11.15 5.30
CA GLN A 208 6.83 11.16 6.56
C GLN A 208 6.03 10.42 7.62
N ALA A 209 6.74 9.56 8.35
CA ALA A 209 6.26 8.91 9.55
C ALA A 209 7.03 9.52 10.73
N THR A 210 6.29 10.06 11.70
CA THR A 210 6.89 10.69 12.89
C THR A 210 6.29 10.06 14.14
N LYS A 211 7.15 9.67 15.08
CA LYS A 211 6.73 9.21 16.39
C LYS A 211 5.96 10.35 17.09
N PRO A 212 4.72 10.13 17.56
CA PRO A 212 3.99 11.15 18.29
C PRO A 212 4.80 11.61 19.51
N SER A 213 4.91 12.92 19.70
CA SER A 213 5.59 13.49 20.87
C SER A 213 4.72 13.29 22.14
N GLY A 214 5.12 12.40 23.05
CA GLY A 214 4.67 12.30 24.45
C GLY A 214 4.37 10.86 24.94
N GLN A 215 4.70 10.43 26.15
CA GLN A 215 4.95 11.16 27.40
C GLN A 215 6.26 10.73 28.08
N GLU A 216 7.07 11.69 28.56
CA GLU A 216 7.96 11.43 29.70
C GLU A 216 7.11 10.88 30.84
N SER A 217 7.52 9.74 31.41
CA SER A 217 6.93 9.20 32.63
C SER A 217 7.10 10.21 33.77
N SER A 218 6.09 11.05 33.96
CA SER A 218 5.85 11.71 35.24
C SER A 218 5.38 10.64 36.24
N CYS A 219 6.36 9.95 36.81
CA CYS A 219 6.25 9.40 38.16
C CYS A 219 7.32 10.09 38.99
N ALA A 220 7.07 11.36 39.31
CA ALA A 220 7.61 12.02 40.48
C ALA A 220 6.48 12.09 41.51
N GLY A 221 6.69 11.50 42.68
CA GLY A 221 5.74 11.45 43.80
C GLY A 221 5.91 10.19 44.63
#